data_AF-A0A286AAC7-F1
#
_entry.id   AF-A0A286AAC7-F1
#
_cell.length_a   1.000
_cell.length_b   1.000
_cell.length_c   1.000
_cell.angle_alpha   90.00
_cell.angle_beta   90.00
_cell.angle_gamma   90.00
#
_symmetry.space_group_name_H-M   'P 1'
#
loop_
_entity.id
_entity.type
_entity.pdbx_description
1 polymer ?
#
loop_
_entity_poly.entity_id
_entity_poly.type
_entity_poly.pdbx_seq_one_letter_code
_entity_poly.pdbx_strand_id
1 'polypeptide(L)'
;MVFVWMGDTVFGYSGRSVSTAGDVNSDGLDDLIVGAWGASPNGGYSGSSYVVFGKAVGFSAAMDLSSLDGSNGFRLDGVAGDDSSGISVSTAGDVNSDGFDDLIVGADGADPNGSRSGSSYVVFGKVSGFSAAMDLSSLDGSNGFRLDGVAADDSSGRSVSTAGDVNSDGFDDLIVGAYGADPNGSYSGSSYVIFGRSSFVEDVDFQGTPGDDNLIGTKAAERFKGEAGNDRMIGRGGADWFEGGAGNDYIRISGSNFEFVDGGTGTDTLGLAGSNFNLNLSSVIDKIHAIETIGLYGIGDNSLTVTAQDVINLSDSTNTLKVKGGAGDSVVGLSSGWADGGVHGNFHTYTQGDAVLLVGVNVATDFA
;
A
#
# COMPACT_ATOMS: atom_id res chain seq x y z
N MET A 1 33.47 28.37 -6.83
CA MET A 1 33.14 29.24 -5.69
C MET A 1 32.71 28.33 -4.56
N VAL A 2 33.09 28.61 -3.30
CA VAL A 2 32.67 27.80 -2.13
C VAL A 2 31.67 28.64 -1.35
N PHE A 3 30.53 28.03 -0.99
CA PHE A 3 29.49 28.64 -0.17
C PHE A 3 29.38 27.89 1.15
N VAL A 4 29.06 28.60 2.23
CA VAL A 4 28.88 28.03 3.57
C VAL A 4 27.43 28.21 4.00
N TRP A 5 26.80 27.10 4.39
CA TRP A 5 25.46 27.07 4.97
C TRP A 5 25.58 27.02 6.48
N MET A 6 25.04 28.03 7.16
CA MET A 6 25.05 28.09 8.63
C MET A 6 23.79 27.43 9.17
N GLY A 7 23.96 26.52 10.13
CA GLY A 7 22.85 25.81 10.76
C GLY A 7 21.94 26.75 11.55
N ASP A 8 20.64 26.44 11.53
CA ASP A 8 19.57 27.24 12.16
C ASP A 8 19.66 27.21 13.71
N THR A 9 19.94 26.03 14.29
CA THR A 9 19.88 25.83 15.75
C THR A 9 21.19 25.28 16.34
N VAL A 10 21.46 25.66 17.61
CA VAL A 10 22.55 25.07 18.40
C VAL A 10 22.26 23.59 18.62
N PHE A 11 23.25 22.72 18.40
CA PHE A 11 23.10 21.25 18.41
C PHE A 11 22.17 20.68 17.32
N GLY A 12 21.80 21.46 16.30
CA GLY A 12 20.99 20.96 15.18
C GLY A 12 21.70 19.92 14.29
N TYR A 13 23.04 19.84 14.35
CA TYR A 13 23.87 18.97 13.51
C TYR A 13 23.56 19.09 12.00
N SER A 14 23.21 20.29 11.53
CA SER A 14 22.98 20.58 10.11
C SER A 14 24.17 20.16 9.26
N GLY A 15 23.90 19.54 8.11
CA GLY A 15 24.94 19.00 7.23
C GLY A 15 25.38 17.58 7.60
N ARG A 16 24.65 16.89 8.49
CA ARG A 16 24.87 15.47 8.78
C ARG A 16 24.73 14.60 7.52
N SER A 17 23.75 14.94 6.69
CA SER A 17 23.46 14.35 5.39
C SER A 17 23.12 15.49 4.43
N VAL A 18 23.59 15.42 3.20
CA VAL A 18 23.35 16.40 2.13
C VAL A 18 23.16 15.66 0.81
N SER A 19 22.31 16.17 -0.05
CA SER A 19 22.12 15.66 -1.42
C SER A 19 21.65 16.78 -2.35
N THR A 20 21.69 16.53 -3.66
CA THR A 20 20.83 17.27 -4.59
C THR A 20 19.38 16.95 -4.25
N ALA A 21 18.51 17.95 -4.35
CA ALA A 21 17.07 17.77 -4.24
C ALA A 21 16.42 17.53 -5.61
N GLY A 22 17.14 17.79 -6.71
CA GLY A 22 16.53 17.93 -8.02
C GLY A 22 15.86 19.30 -8.16
N ASP A 23 15.11 19.54 -9.21
CA ASP A 23 14.33 20.76 -9.42
C ASP A 23 12.94 20.62 -8.80
N VAL A 24 12.83 20.85 -7.49
CA VAL A 24 11.58 20.58 -6.74
C VAL A 24 10.52 21.66 -6.95
N ASN A 25 10.88 22.77 -7.59
CA ASN A 25 10.01 23.92 -7.84
C ASN A 25 9.80 24.22 -9.34
N SER A 26 10.44 23.44 -10.23
CA SER A 26 10.44 23.56 -11.69
C SER A 26 10.89 24.93 -12.22
N ASP A 27 11.92 25.53 -11.60
CA ASP A 27 12.54 26.76 -12.10
C ASP A 27 13.70 26.51 -13.10
N GLY A 28 13.99 25.23 -13.36
CA GLY A 28 15.03 24.74 -14.25
C GLY A 28 16.41 24.62 -13.61
N LEU A 29 16.51 24.74 -12.27
CA LEU A 29 17.75 24.66 -11.52
C LEU A 29 17.64 23.63 -10.40
N ASP A 30 18.65 22.75 -10.30
CA ASP A 30 18.71 21.82 -9.18
C ASP A 30 18.82 22.54 -7.83
N ASP A 31 18.01 22.07 -6.89
CA ASP A 31 17.95 22.48 -5.50
C ASP A 31 18.85 21.59 -4.62
N LEU A 32 19.03 21.97 -3.35
CA LEU A 32 19.81 21.20 -2.37
C LEU A 32 18.97 20.85 -1.15
N ILE A 33 19.17 19.65 -0.60
CA ILE A 33 18.60 19.26 0.69
C ILE A 33 19.70 19.00 1.73
N VAL A 34 19.47 19.51 2.95
CA VAL A 34 20.41 19.43 4.08
C VAL A 34 19.69 18.89 5.31
N GLY A 35 20.12 17.74 5.81
CA GLY A 35 19.58 17.12 7.02
C GLY A 35 20.17 17.70 8.31
N ALA A 36 19.32 17.85 9.33
CA ALA A 36 19.64 18.36 10.67
C ALA A 36 18.86 17.60 11.75
N TRP A 37 19.19 16.32 11.92
CA TRP A 37 18.53 15.39 12.87
C TRP A 37 18.52 15.85 14.33
N GLY A 38 19.42 16.75 14.73
CA GLY A 38 19.44 17.31 16.10
C GLY A 38 18.51 18.49 16.32
N ALA A 39 17.90 19.03 15.26
CA ALA A 39 16.94 20.11 15.40
C ALA A 39 15.73 19.64 16.23
N SER A 40 15.00 20.59 16.83
CA SER A 40 13.93 20.27 17.77
C SER A 40 12.66 21.10 17.53
N PRO A 41 12.11 21.13 16.29
CA PRO A 41 10.89 21.88 16.00
C PRO A 41 9.67 21.35 16.77
N ASN A 42 9.59 20.04 16.99
CA ASN A 42 8.41 19.35 17.56
C ASN A 42 8.75 18.47 18.78
N GLY A 43 9.92 18.67 19.39
CA GLY A 43 10.42 17.88 20.51
C GLY A 43 11.93 17.77 20.46
N GLY A 44 12.58 17.36 21.56
CA GLY A 44 14.03 17.14 21.56
C GLY A 44 14.41 16.12 20.49
N TYR A 45 15.39 16.44 19.64
CA TYR A 45 15.84 15.57 18.54
C TYR A 45 14.73 15.12 17.57
N SER A 46 13.63 15.87 17.41
CA SER A 46 12.63 15.55 16.39
C SER A 46 13.18 15.69 14.97
N GLY A 47 14.20 16.52 14.81
CA GLY A 47 14.93 16.73 13.57
C GLY A 47 14.23 17.68 12.59
N SER A 48 15.02 18.22 11.66
CA SER A 48 14.55 19.01 10.52
C SER A 48 15.41 18.71 9.30
N SER A 49 14.90 19.02 8.11
CA SER A 49 15.68 19.13 6.87
C SER A 49 15.43 20.49 6.23
N TYR A 50 16.37 20.99 5.45
CA TYR A 50 16.30 22.29 4.79
C TYR A 50 16.49 22.10 3.30
N VAL A 51 15.53 22.57 2.52
CA VAL A 51 15.58 22.60 1.07
C VAL A 51 15.93 24.02 0.65
N VAL A 52 16.99 24.17 -0.12
CA VAL A 52 17.47 25.47 -0.60
C VAL A 52 17.29 25.51 -2.10
N PHE A 53 16.56 26.52 -2.59
CA PHE A 53 16.36 26.66 -4.02
C PHE A 53 17.60 27.10 -4.76
N GLY A 54 17.88 26.41 -5.86
CA GLY A 54 18.86 26.77 -6.87
C GLY A 54 18.61 28.19 -7.39
N LYS A 55 19.69 28.90 -7.73
CA LYS A 55 19.59 30.25 -8.29
C LYS A 55 20.62 30.47 -9.38
N ALA A 56 20.17 31.02 -10.51
CA ALA A 56 21.05 31.36 -11.64
C ALA A 56 22.06 32.46 -11.28
N VAL A 57 21.67 33.37 -10.39
CA VAL A 57 22.57 34.34 -9.78
C VAL A 57 23.05 33.73 -8.47
N GLY A 58 24.32 33.32 -8.43
CA GLY A 58 24.88 32.51 -7.35
C GLY A 58 24.67 33.05 -5.93
N PHE A 59 24.87 32.18 -4.95
CA PHE A 59 24.61 32.47 -3.53
C PHE A 59 25.55 33.51 -2.93
N SER A 60 25.16 34.10 -1.80
CA SER A 60 26.08 34.79 -0.91
C SER A 60 27.10 33.80 -0.35
N ALA A 61 28.32 34.27 -0.02
CA ALA A 61 29.39 33.40 0.50
C ALA A 61 28.97 32.63 1.78
N ALA A 62 28.07 33.21 2.56
CA ALA A 62 27.39 32.55 3.67
C ALA A 62 25.88 32.76 3.53
N MET A 63 25.10 31.70 3.81
CA MET A 63 23.64 31.75 3.91
C MET A 63 23.19 31.05 5.19
N ASP A 64 22.23 31.65 5.87
CA ASP A 64 21.65 31.15 7.11
C ASP A 64 20.40 30.32 6.77
N LEU A 65 20.35 29.06 7.21
CA LEU A 65 19.21 28.18 6.93
C LEU A 65 17.92 28.63 7.63
N SER A 66 18.02 29.46 8.68
CA SER A 66 16.86 30.09 9.32
C SER A 66 16.20 31.18 8.45
N SER A 67 16.90 31.66 7.40
CA SER A 67 16.41 32.70 6.49
C SER A 67 15.54 32.16 5.36
N LEU A 68 15.24 30.86 5.36
CA LEU A 68 14.35 30.25 4.38
C LEU A 68 12.91 30.72 4.60
N ASP A 69 12.27 31.22 3.56
CA ASP A 69 10.96 31.88 3.63
C ASP A 69 9.90 31.31 2.67
N GLY A 70 10.23 30.24 1.95
CA GLY A 70 9.39 29.64 0.93
C GLY A 70 9.68 30.13 -0.49
N SER A 71 10.35 31.29 -0.64
CA SER A 71 10.76 31.84 -1.94
C SER A 71 12.22 31.53 -2.30
N ASN A 72 13.02 31.16 -1.30
CA ASN A 72 14.44 30.82 -1.43
C ASN A 72 14.75 29.39 -0.93
N GLY A 73 13.71 28.62 -0.64
CA GLY A 73 13.77 27.32 0.01
C GLY A 73 12.84 27.25 1.21
N PHE A 74 12.80 26.10 1.88
CA PHE A 74 11.91 25.83 3.01
C PHE A 74 12.49 24.80 3.98
N ARG A 75 11.91 24.73 5.17
CA ARG A 75 12.25 23.74 6.20
C ARG A 75 11.18 22.64 6.28
N LEU A 76 11.63 21.39 6.41
CA LEU A 76 10.83 20.21 6.71
C LEU A 76 11.03 19.86 8.19
N ASP A 77 9.96 19.90 8.98
CA ASP A 77 10.00 19.65 10.42
C ASP A 77 9.59 18.21 10.74
N GLY A 78 10.43 17.50 11.50
CA GLY A 78 10.16 16.13 11.97
C GLY A 78 8.98 16.06 12.94
N VAL A 79 8.39 14.87 13.07
CA VAL A 79 7.05 14.70 13.66
C VAL A 79 7.07 14.70 15.19
N ALA A 80 7.87 13.84 15.82
CA ALA A 80 7.92 13.69 17.27
C ALA A 80 9.36 13.75 17.79
N GLY A 81 9.52 13.96 19.11
CA GLY A 81 10.83 13.92 19.75
C GLY A 81 11.51 12.57 19.56
N ASP A 82 12.85 12.58 19.49
CA ASP A 82 13.74 11.43 19.28
C ASP A 82 13.63 10.73 17.90
N ASP A 83 12.69 11.13 17.03
CA ASP A 83 12.54 10.59 15.66
C ASP A 83 13.80 10.75 14.78
N SER A 84 14.63 11.76 15.07
CA SER A 84 15.87 12.05 14.35
C SER A 84 15.66 12.32 12.84
N SER A 85 14.56 12.98 12.46
CA SER A 85 14.27 13.30 11.05
C SER A 85 15.38 14.11 10.39
N GLY A 86 15.77 13.75 9.17
CA GLY A 86 16.92 14.35 8.48
C GLY A 86 18.26 13.68 8.84
N ILE A 87 18.23 12.46 9.39
CA ILE A 87 19.45 11.64 9.58
C ILE A 87 20.05 11.24 8.23
N SER A 88 19.20 11.03 7.22
CA SER A 88 19.53 10.75 5.83
C SER A 88 18.55 11.51 4.93
N VAL A 89 19.05 12.18 3.90
CA VAL A 89 18.23 12.90 2.91
C VAL A 89 18.70 12.59 1.49
N SER A 90 17.79 12.58 0.54
CA SER A 90 18.08 12.44 -0.90
C SER A 90 16.96 13.08 -1.74
N THR A 91 17.24 13.41 -3.00
CA THR A 91 16.18 13.41 -4.02
C THR A 91 15.55 12.01 -4.12
N ALA A 92 14.26 11.96 -4.39
CA ALA A 92 13.54 10.74 -4.73
C ALA A 92 13.40 10.56 -6.27
N GLY A 93 13.72 11.58 -7.06
CA GLY A 93 13.31 11.67 -8.47
C GLY A 93 11.85 12.09 -8.58
N ASP A 94 11.25 11.98 -9.76
CA ASP A 94 9.82 12.26 -9.98
C ASP A 94 9.02 10.96 -9.78
N VAL A 95 8.62 10.68 -8.52
CA VAL A 95 8.04 9.38 -8.15
C VAL A 95 6.55 9.30 -8.49
N ASN A 96 5.91 10.45 -8.76
CA ASN A 96 4.51 10.55 -9.13
C ASN A 96 4.28 10.97 -10.60
N SER A 97 5.35 11.22 -11.36
CA SER A 97 5.36 11.68 -12.76
C SER A 97 4.56 12.96 -12.99
N ASP A 98 4.61 13.90 -12.04
CA ASP A 98 3.95 15.20 -12.15
C ASP A 98 4.85 16.30 -12.75
N GLY A 99 6.12 15.97 -13.02
CA GLY A 99 7.12 16.83 -13.63
C GLY A 99 7.95 17.63 -12.63
N PHE A 100 7.84 17.35 -11.33
CA PHE A 100 8.67 17.95 -10.28
C PHE A 100 9.52 16.87 -9.61
N ASP A 101 10.78 17.17 -9.29
CA ASP A 101 11.57 16.24 -8.49
C ASP A 101 11.05 16.22 -7.05
N ASP A 102 11.00 15.03 -6.46
CA ASP A 102 10.53 14.77 -5.10
C ASP A 102 11.70 14.56 -4.13
N LEU A 103 11.39 14.55 -2.84
CA LEU A 103 12.36 14.45 -1.76
C LEU A 103 12.08 13.24 -0.88
N ILE A 104 13.14 12.62 -0.35
CA ILE A 104 13.03 11.61 0.70
C ILE A 104 13.87 11.98 1.94
N VAL A 105 13.24 11.88 3.10
CA VAL A 105 13.81 12.20 4.42
C VAL A 105 13.66 10.99 5.34
N GLY A 106 14.77 10.47 5.85
CA GLY A 106 14.79 9.39 6.83
C GLY A 106 14.66 9.88 8.27
N ALA A 107 13.97 9.11 9.10
CA ALA A 107 13.79 9.30 10.55
C ALA A 107 13.88 7.93 11.25
N ASP A 108 15.11 7.46 11.49
CA ASP A 108 15.37 6.11 11.99
C ASP A 108 14.99 5.90 13.47
N GLY A 109 14.67 6.97 14.18
CA GLY A 109 14.21 6.95 15.56
C GLY A 109 12.69 6.87 15.73
N ALA A 110 11.90 6.99 14.65
CA ALA A 110 10.44 7.00 14.74
C ALA A 110 9.87 5.64 15.19
N ASP A 111 8.69 5.65 15.82
CA ASP A 111 8.09 4.48 16.47
C ASP A 111 6.70 4.04 15.94
N PRO A 112 6.42 4.03 14.62
CA PRO A 112 5.09 3.64 14.10
C PRO A 112 4.65 2.24 14.51
N ASN A 113 5.58 1.28 14.44
CA ASN A 113 5.31 -0.15 14.62
C ASN A 113 6.15 -0.75 15.75
N GLY A 114 6.43 0.06 16.77
CA GLY A 114 7.27 -0.29 17.91
C GLY A 114 8.53 0.57 18.00
N SER A 115 9.21 0.47 19.15
CA SER A 115 10.42 1.24 19.46
C SER A 115 11.44 1.12 18.33
N ARG A 116 11.89 2.26 17.81
CA ARG A 116 12.88 2.42 16.75
C ARG A 116 12.58 1.58 15.50
N SER A 117 11.30 1.41 15.17
CA SER A 117 10.92 0.78 13.89
C SER A 117 11.34 1.65 12.69
N GLY A 118 11.35 2.97 12.89
CA GLY A 118 11.80 3.97 11.94
C GLY A 118 10.72 4.35 10.92
N SER A 119 10.86 5.52 10.33
CA SER A 119 10.03 6.00 9.23
C SER A 119 10.89 6.71 8.18
N SER A 120 10.38 6.78 6.95
CA SER A 120 10.85 7.72 5.92
C SER A 120 9.67 8.53 5.41
N TYR A 121 9.95 9.74 4.94
CA TYR A 121 8.94 10.67 4.46
C TYR A 121 9.31 11.08 3.05
N VAL A 122 8.39 10.88 2.11
CA VAL A 122 8.49 11.36 0.74
C VAL A 122 7.68 12.65 0.64
N VAL A 123 8.27 13.73 0.13
CA VAL A 123 7.60 15.03 -0.02
C VAL A 123 7.60 15.39 -1.49
N PHE A 124 6.42 15.68 -2.04
CA PHE A 124 6.32 15.99 -3.46
C PHE A 124 6.80 17.39 -3.81
N GLY A 125 7.52 17.48 -4.93
CA GLY A 125 7.83 18.73 -5.60
C GLY A 125 6.56 19.42 -6.10
N LYS A 126 6.62 20.73 -6.30
CA LYS A 126 5.51 21.50 -6.90
C LYS A 126 5.93 22.89 -7.32
N VAL A 127 5.26 23.40 -8.36
CA VAL A 127 5.40 24.79 -8.81
C VAL A 127 4.82 25.83 -7.84
N SER A 128 3.84 25.44 -7.00
CA SER A 128 3.16 26.40 -6.12
C SER A 128 3.93 26.60 -4.82
N GLY A 129 4.29 27.86 -4.53
CA GLY A 129 5.18 28.27 -3.45
C GLY A 129 5.09 27.45 -2.17
N PHE A 130 6.24 26.97 -1.72
CA PHE A 130 6.38 26.31 -0.44
C PHE A 130 6.21 27.33 0.69
N SER A 131 5.64 26.91 1.80
CA SER A 131 5.71 27.68 3.05
C SER A 131 7.15 27.66 3.57
N ALA A 132 7.55 28.65 4.36
CA ALA A 132 8.87 28.66 5.01
C ALA A 132 9.16 27.39 5.83
N ALA A 133 8.12 26.79 6.40
CA ALA A 133 8.18 25.52 7.11
C ALA A 133 6.98 24.63 6.77
N MET A 134 7.21 23.32 6.72
CA MET A 134 6.22 22.27 6.53
C MET A 134 6.46 21.16 7.56
N ASP A 135 5.40 20.73 8.23
CA ASP A 135 5.46 19.61 9.17
C ASP A 135 5.26 18.29 8.40
N LEU A 136 6.16 17.31 8.59
CA LEU A 136 6.08 16.02 7.92
C LEU A 136 4.87 15.17 8.34
N SER A 137 4.21 15.51 9.44
CA SER A 137 2.93 14.89 9.84
C SER A 137 1.76 15.32 8.96
N SER A 138 1.92 16.36 8.14
CA SER A 138 0.87 16.86 7.24
C SER A 138 0.80 16.13 5.88
N LEU A 139 1.61 15.08 5.70
CA LEU A 139 1.62 14.29 4.48
C LEU A 139 0.36 13.41 4.36
N ASP A 140 -0.35 13.50 3.24
CA ASP A 140 -1.67 12.89 3.05
C ASP A 140 -1.84 12.09 1.74
N GLY A 141 -0.74 11.88 1.01
CA GLY A 141 -0.73 11.23 -0.30
C GLY A 141 -0.87 12.20 -1.47
N SER A 142 -1.37 13.43 -1.26
CA SER A 142 -1.47 14.48 -2.29
C SER A 142 -0.26 15.41 -2.32
N ASN A 143 0.48 15.48 -1.21
CA ASN A 143 1.66 16.34 -1.02
C ASN A 143 2.91 15.54 -0.60
N GLY A 144 2.83 14.20 -0.72
CA GLY A 144 3.82 13.24 -0.27
C GLY A 144 3.21 12.20 0.68
N PHE A 145 4.03 11.29 1.20
CA PHE A 145 3.56 10.18 2.04
C PHE A 145 4.63 9.69 3.01
N ARG A 146 4.19 8.89 3.99
CA ARG A 146 5.03 8.28 5.02
C ARG A 146 5.23 6.79 4.73
N LEU A 147 6.45 6.30 4.91
CA LEU A 147 6.86 4.90 4.81
C LEU A 147 7.30 4.42 6.19
N ASP A 148 6.53 3.52 6.79
CA ASP A 148 6.79 3.01 8.13
C ASP A 148 7.62 1.72 8.12
N GLY A 149 8.59 1.66 9.04
CA GLY A 149 9.37 0.45 9.29
C GLY A 149 8.51 -0.68 9.82
N VAL A 150 8.93 -1.91 9.55
CA VAL A 150 8.08 -3.10 9.72
C VAL A 150 7.98 -3.52 11.18
N ALA A 151 9.10 -3.57 11.90
CA ALA A 151 9.15 -4.04 13.28
C ALA A 151 10.04 -3.16 14.17
N ALA A 152 9.89 -3.30 15.49
CA ALA A 152 10.76 -2.64 16.46
C ALA A 152 12.25 -2.93 16.20
N ASP A 153 13.09 -1.94 16.45
CA ASP A 153 14.54 -1.92 16.27
C ASP A 153 15.06 -2.03 14.83
N ASP A 154 14.19 -2.19 13.82
CA ASP A 154 14.57 -2.24 12.40
C ASP A 154 15.30 -0.97 11.92
N SER A 155 15.04 0.17 12.56
CA SER A 155 15.63 1.48 12.22
C SER A 155 15.49 1.82 10.74
N SER A 156 14.30 1.61 10.17
CA SER A 156 13.98 1.97 8.79
C SER A 156 14.19 3.48 8.56
N GLY A 157 14.66 3.86 7.38
CA GLY A 157 14.99 5.26 7.08
C GLY A 157 16.38 5.69 7.54
N ARG A 158 17.21 4.78 8.07
CA ARG A 158 18.62 5.08 8.40
C ARG A 158 19.43 5.52 7.18
N SER A 159 19.10 4.96 6.02
CA SER A 159 19.65 5.35 4.72
C SER A 159 18.52 5.38 3.70
N VAL A 160 18.45 6.47 2.93
CA VAL A 160 17.47 6.65 1.86
C VAL A 160 18.19 7.13 0.60
N SER A 161 17.67 6.74 -0.56
CA SER A 161 18.17 7.17 -1.87
C SER A 161 17.06 7.05 -2.91
N THR A 162 17.16 7.80 -4.01
CA THR A 162 16.49 7.40 -5.26
C THR A 162 17.08 6.08 -5.75
N ALA A 163 16.26 5.26 -6.41
CA ALA A 163 16.66 4.10 -7.17
C ALA A 163 16.58 4.35 -8.69
N GLY A 164 15.95 5.47 -9.11
CA GLY A 164 15.50 5.71 -10.48
C GLY A 164 14.38 4.74 -10.88
N ASP A 165 13.91 4.81 -12.11
CA ASP A 165 12.97 3.83 -12.67
C ASP A 165 13.66 2.44 -12.88
N VAL A 166 13.57 1.56 -11.88
CA VAL A 166 14.22 0.23 -11.93
C VAL A 166 13.37 -0.84 -12.60
N ASN A 167 12.08 -0.57 -12.80
CA ASN A 167 11.12 -1.52 -13.38
C ASN A 167 10.65 -1.13 -14.81
N SER A 168 11.08 0.03 -15.30
CA SER A 168 10.73 0.62 -16.60
C SER A 168 9.25 0.95 -16.78
N ASP A 169 8.58 1.40 -15.72
CA ASP A 169 7.16 1.81 -15.74
C ASP A 169 6.95 3.32 -15.98
N GLY A 170 8.03 4.10 -16.00
CA GLY A 170 8.02 5.54 -16.24
C GLY A 170 7.92 6.41 -15.00
N PHE A 171 7.94 5.83 -13.80
CA PHE A 171 8.04 6.54 -12.52
C PHE A 171 9.40 6.29 -11.88
N ASP A 172 9.99 7.30 -11.25
CA ASP A 172 11.20 7.05 -10.46
C ASP A 172 10.86 6.24 -9.20
N ASP A 173 11.70 5.25 -8.89
CA ASP A 173 11.59 4.44 -7.69
C ASP A 173 12.54 4.93 -6.60
N LEU A 174 12.30 4.51 -5.37
CA LEU A 174 13.13 4.86 -4.20
C LEU A 174 13.54 3.63 -3.40
N ILE A 175 14.62 3.77 -2.63
CA ILE A 175 15.14 2.70 -1.79
C ILE A 175 15.36 3.17 -0.34
N VAL A 176 14.90 2.36 0.60
CA VAL A 176 15.01 2.59 2.05
C VAL A 176 15.75 1.44 2.71
N GLY A 177 16.75 1.76 3.52
CA GLY A 177 17.49 0.79 4.34
C GLY A 177 16.93 0.68 5.75
N ALA A 178 16.68 -0.55 6.19
CA ALA A 178 16.36 -0.93 7.56
C ALA A 178 17.46 -1.86 8.07
N TYR A 179 18.58 -1.29 8.52
CA TYR A 179 19.78 -2.05 8.84
C TYR A 179 19.61 -2.94 10.08
N GLY A 180 18.63 -2.64 10.93
CA GLY A 180 18.30 -3.41 12.13
C GLY A 180 17.39 -4.60 11.89
N ALA A 181 16.84 -4.75 10.68
CA ALA A 181 15.91 -5.82 10.37
C ALA A 181 16.59 -7.21 10.40
N ASP A 182 15.81 -8.23 10.76
CA ASP A 182 16.32 -9.56 11.09
C ASP A 182 15.80 -10.72 10.21
N PRO A 183 15.61 -10.57 8.88
CA PRO A 183 15.02 -11.63 8.07
C PRO A 183 15.87 -12.93 8.06
N ASN A 184 17.18 -12.82 8.30
CA ASN A 184 18.12 -13.94 8.32
C ASN A 184 18.92 -14.02 9.64
N GLY A 185 18.34 -13.52 10.73
CA GLY A 185 18.99 -13.42 12.05
C GLY A 185 19.42 -12.00 12.39
N SER A 186 19.97 -11.85 13.59
CA SER A 186 20.18 -10.54 14.24
C SER A 186 21.05 -9.58 13.43
N TYR A 187 20.52 -8.39 13.21
CA TYR A 187 21.00 -7.27 12.39
C TYR A 187 21.46 -7.70 10.99
N SER A 188 20.73 -8.63 10.36
CA SER A 188 21.04 -9.07 8.98
C SER A 188 20.69 -8.01 7.92
N GLY A 189 19.85 -7.05 8.30
CA GLY A 189 19.43 -5.91 7.50
C GLY A 189 18.42 -6.26 6.42
N SER A 190 17.59 -5.27 6.08
CA SER A 190 16.73 -5.27 4.91
C SER A 190 16.89 -3.98 4.12
N SER A 191 16.60 -4.06 2.82
CA SER A 191 16.46 -2.89 1.96
C SER A 191 15.19 -3.05 1.15
N TYR A 192 14.40 -1.99 1.08
CA TYR A 192 13.09 -1.98 0.45
C TYR A 192 13.15 -1.04 -0.73
N VAL A 193 12.81 -1.55 -1.92
CA VAL A 193 12.52 -0.70 -3.09
C VAL A 193 11.02 -0.42 -3.06
N ILE A 194 10.66 0.85 -3.19
CA ILE A 194 9.29 1.32 -3.27
C ILE A 194 9.12 1.85 -4.69
N PHE A 195 8.16 1.29 -5.42
CA PHE A 195 7.91 1.69 -6.79
C PHE A 195 7.10 2.99 -6.86
N GLY A 196 7.48 3.84 -7.81
CA GLY A 196 6.75 5.04 -8.18
C GLY A 196 5.37 4.72 -8.75
N ARG A 197 4.47 5.71 -8.77
CA ARG A 197 3.13 5.59 -9.37
C ARG A 197 2.45 6.96 -9.48
N SER A 198 1.49 7.07 -10.40
CA SER A 198 0.77 8.33 -10.69
C SER A 198 -0.07 8.89 -9.52
N SER A 199 -0.37 8.08 -8.51
CA SER A 199 -1.09 8.52 -7.31
C SER A 199 -0.69 7.67 -6.12
N PHE A 200 -0.43 8.33 -4.99
CA PHE A 200 -0.16 7.69 -3.71
C PHE A 200 -1.32 7.83 -2.72
N VAL A 201 -2.39 8.49 -3.12
CA VAL A 201 -3.69 8.40 -2.47
C VAL A 201 -4.30 7.08 -2.92
N GLU A 202 -5.00 6.35 -2.03
CA GLU A 202 -5.78 5.20 -2.48
C GLU A 202 -6.80 5.66 -3.52
N ASP A 203 -6.55 5.30 -4.77
CA ASP A 203 -7.41 5.66 -5.89
C ASP A 203 -8.60 4.70 -5.89
N VAL A 204 -9.59 5.03 -5.06
CA VAL A 204 -10.87 4.31 -4.98
C VAL A 204 -11.78 4.85 -6.08
N ASP A 205 -11.90 4.12 -7.19
CA ASP A 205 -12.79 4.47 -8.29
C ASP A 205 -14.27 4.48 -7.87
N PHE A 206 -14.64 3.54 -7.00
CA PHE A 206 -16.00 3.37 -6.49
C PHE A 206 -16.01 3.33 -4.96
N GLN A 207 -16.21 4.50 -4.36
CA GLN A 207 -16.35 4.67 -2.92
C GLN A 207 -17.83 4.56 -2.52
N GLY A 208 -18.14 3.57 -1.69
CA GLY A 208 -19.41 3.38 -1.00
C GLY A 208 -19.54 4.29 0.22
N THR A 209 -20.69 4.17 0.86
CA THR A 209 -21.11 4.88 2.07
C THR A 209 -21.33 3.86 3.19
N PRO A 210 -21.59 4.28 4.44
CA PRO A 210 -21.92 3.33 5.51
C PRO A 210 -23.29 2.63 5.40
N GLY A 211 -23.95 2.62 4.24
CA GLY A 211 -25.21 1.92 4.01
C GLY A 211 -25.18 1.11 2.70
N ASP A 212 -26.20 0.27 2.48
CA ASP A 212 -26.22 -0.66 1.35
C ASP A 212 -26.10 0.04 -0.03
N ASP A 213 -24.94 -0.11 -0.66
CA ASP A 213 -24.59 0.51 -1.94
C ASP A 213 -24.60 -0.47 -3.12
N ASN A 214 -24.71 0.06 -4.33
CA ASN A 214 -24.67 -0.72 -5.56
C ASN A 214 -23.66 -0.10 -6.53
N LEU A 215 -22.42 -0.59 -6.43
CA LEU A 215 -21.25 -0.14 -7.15
C LEU A 215 -21.04 -0.99 -8.41
N ILE A 216 -21.01 -0.35 -9.58
CA ILE A 216 -20.94 -1.04 -10.87
C ILE A 216 -19.86 -0.40 -11.74
N GLY A 217 -18.78 -1.14 -11.95
CA GLY A 217 -17.66 -0.74 -12.82
C GLY A 217 -17.82 -1.10 -14.28
N THR A 218 -16.67 -1.14 -14.95
CA THR A 218 -16.53 -1.18 -16.40
C THR A 218 -15.70 -2.40 -16.85
N LYS A 219 -14.68 -2.20 -17.69
CA LYS A 219 -13.71 -3.26 -18.03
C LYS A 219 -12.28 -2.80 -17.73
N ALA A 220 -12.15 -1.60 -17.20
CA ALA A 220 -10.89 -1.04 -16.73
C ALA A 220 -10.50 -1.74 -15.41
N ALA A 221 -9.25 -1.61 -15.00
CA ALA A 221 -8.86 -1.99 -13.66
C ALA A 221 -9.38 -0.91 -12.70
N GLU A 222 -10.26 -1.29 -11.77
CA GLU A 222 -10.95 -0.36 -10.88
C GLU A 222 -10.87 -0.82 -9.42
N ARG A 223 -10.84 0.11 -8.47
CA ARG A 223 -10.92 -0.16 -7.03
C ARG A 223 -12.29 0.17 -6.47
N PHE A 224 -12.86 -0.78 -5.74
CA PHE A 224 -14.14 -0.68 -5.07
C PHE A 224 -13.96 -0.77 -3.57
N LYS A 225 -14.66 0.10 -2.83
CA LYS A 225 -14.70 0.09 -1.37
C LYS A 225 -16.14 0.25 -0.91
N GLY A 226 -16.71 -0.77 -0.27
CA GLY A 226 -18.09 -0.79 0.21
C GLY A 226 -18.30 0.08 1.45
N GLU A 227 -17.34 0.06 2.39
CA GLU A 227 -17.43 0.63 3.74
C GLU A 227 -18.28 -0.22 4.69
N ALA A 228 -19.54 0.14 4.95
CA ALA A 228 -20.42 -0.62 5.82
C ALA A 228 -21.79 -0.70 5.17
N GLY A 229 -22.57 -1.72 5.50
CA GLY A 229 -23.78 -2.03 4.75
C GLY A 229 -23.63 -3.34 4.00
N ASN A 230 -24.71 -3.81 3.37
CA ASN A 230 -24.67 -4.99 2.51
C ASN A 230 -24.50 -4.52 1.07
N ASP A 231 -23.26 -4.42 0.63
CA ASP A 231 -22.89 -3.78 -0.61
C ASP A 231 -22.89 -4.74 -1.78
N ARG A 232 -23.24 -4.20 -2.94
CA ARG A 232 -23.23 -4.92 -4.20
C ARG A 232 -22.18 -4.32 -5.11
N MET A 233 -21.07 -5.03 -5.31
CA MET A 233 -19.96 -4.63 -6.17
C MET A 233 -19.87 -5.49 -7.43
N ILE A 234 -19.81 -4.87 -8.60
CA ILE A 234 -19.76 -5.56 -9.90
C ILE A 234 -18.65 -4.97 -10.79
N GLY A 235 -17.54 -5.70 -10.95
CA GLY A 235 -16.41 -5.26 -11.79
C GLY A 235 -16.69 -5.23 -13.29
N ARG A 236 -17.37 -6.26 -13.83
CA ARG A 236 -17.61 -6.49 -15.28
C ARG A 236 -16.33 -6.72 -16.12
N GLY A 237 -15.17 -6.89 -15.48
CA GLY A 237 -13.88 -7.28 -16.06
C GLY A 237 -12.81 -6.23 -15.75
N GLY A 238 -11.54 -6.52 -16.04
CA GLY A 238 -10.44 -5.68 -15.57
C GLY A 238 -9.72 -6.28 -14.36
N ALA A 239 -8.58 -5.69 -13.99
CA ALA A 239 -7.79 -6.11 -12.83
C ALA A 239 -8.29 -5.39 -11.58
N ASP A 240 -9.49 -5.76 -11.16
CA ASP A 240 -10.25 -5.04 -10.13
C ASP A 240 -9.78 -5.39 -8.72
N TRP A 241 -9.92 -4.43 -7.81
CA TRP A 241 -9.69 -4.56 -6.37
C TRP A 241 -11.01 -4.33 -5.63
N PHE A 242 -11.44 -5.27 -4.80
CA PHE A 242 -12.70 -5.16 -4.04
C PHE A 242 -12.44 -5.25 -2.54
N GLU A 243 -12.94 -4.26 -1.79
CA GLU A 243 -13.05 -4.27 -0.34
C GLU A 243 -14.53 -4.14 0.06
N GLY A 244 -15.13 -5.19 0.61
CA GLY A 244 -16.50 -5.18 1.13
C GLY A 244 -16.67 -4.26 2.32
N GLY A 245 -15.90 -4.55 3.38
CA GLY A 245 -15.99 -3.80 4.62
C GLY A 245 -16.94 -4.51 5.59
N ALA A 246 -17.91 -3.82 6.18
CA ALA A 246 -18.77 -4.39 7.21
C ALA A 246 -20.19 -4.65 6.73
N GLY A 247 -20.59 -5.92 6.60
CA GLY A 247 -21.94 -6.33 6.27
C GLY A 247 -21.94 -7.63 5.47
N ASN A 248 -23.04 -7.96 4.80
CA ASN A 248 -23.08 -9.15 3.94
C ASN A 248 -22.99 -8.71 2.49
N ASP A 249 -21.78 -8.69 1.97
CA ASP A 249 -21.47 -8.10 0.68
C ASP A 249 -21.60 -9.11 -0.45
N TYR A 250 -21.88 -8.59 -1.63
CA TYR A 250 -21.94 -9.35 -2.87
C TYR A 250 -20.94 -8.76 -3.86
N ILE A 251 -19.84 -9.48 -4.08
CA ILE A 251 -18.79 -9.13 -5.03
C ILE A 251 -18.94 -10.00 -6.27
N ARG A 252 -18.96 -9.40 -7.47
CA ARG A 252 -19.13 -10.14 -8.73
C ARG A 252 -17.99 -9.91 -9.71
N ILE A 253 -17.19 -10.95 -9.90
CA ILE A 253 -16.07 -10.99 -10.85
C ILE A 253 -16.49 -11.67 -12.16
N SER A 254 -15.88 -11.25 -13.27
CA SER A 254 -16.21 -11.74 -14.63
C SER A 254 -15.11 -12.61 -15.26
N GLY A 255 -13.95 -12.71 -14.61
CA GLY A 255 -12.81 -13.51 -15.02
C GLY A 255 -11.79 -13.63 -13.88
N SER A 256 -10.70 -14.37 -14.09
CA SER A 256 -9.65 -14.59 -13.09
C SER A 256 -8.56 -13.52 -13.07
N ASN A 257 -8.77 -12.42 -13.78
CA ASN A 257 -7.79 -11.35 -13.93
C ASN A 257 -7.94 -10.24 -12.87
N PHE A 258 -8.84 -10.42 -11.89
CA PHE A 258 -8.95 -9.52 -10.73
C PHE A 258 -7.65 -9.50 -9.92
N GLU A 259 -7.42 -8.41 -9.21
CA GLU A 259 -6.23 -8.22 -8.41
C GLU A 259 -6.44 -8.63 -6.95
N PHE A 260 -7.59 -8.27 -6.38
CA PHE A 260 -7.90 -8.53 -4.98
C PHE A 260 -9.41 -8.57 -4.72
N VAL A 261 -9.83 -9.44 -3.81
CA VAL A 261 -11.19 -9.56 -3.30
C VAL A 261 -11.11 -9.80 -1.80
N ASP A 262 -11.72 -8.91 -1.03
CA ASP A 262 -11.94 -9.09 0.40
C ASP A 262 -13.41 -8.79 0.73
N GLY A 263 -14.11 -9.76 1.31
CA GLY A 263 -15.48 -9.56 1.79
C GLY A 263 -15.55 -8.71 3.06
N GLY A 264 -14.50 -8.69 3.87
CA GLY A 264 -14.49 -8.03 5.17
C GLY A 264 -15.27 -8.80 6.24
N THR A 265 -16.02 -8.09 7.09
CA THR A 265 -16.77 -8.73 8.19
C THR A 265 -18.21 -8.98 7.81
N GLY A 266 -18.66 -10.23 7.92
CA GLY A 266 -20.06 -10.58 7.82
C GLY A 266 -20.25 -11.95 7.19
N THR A 267 -21.08 -12.04 6.17
CA THR A 267 -21.26 -13.27 5.40
C THR A 267 -21.30 -12.93 3.93
N ASP A 268 -20.16 -13.08 3.29
CA ASP A 268 -19.89 -12.45 2.02
C ASP A 268 -19.99 -13.44 0.88
N THR A 269 -20.40 -12.93 -0.29
CA THR A 269 -20.66 -13.73 -1.48
C THR A 269 -19.81 -13.28 -2.66
N LEU A 270 -18.93 -14.16 -3.11
CA LEU A 270 -18.23 -14.01 -4.39
C LEU A 270 -19.00 -14.71 -5.51
N GLY A 271 -19.54 -13.92 -6.44
CA GLY A 271 -20.23 -14.40 -7.64
C GLY A 271 -19.29 -14.49 -8.85
N LEU A 272 -19.15 -15.69 -9.41
CA LEU A 272 -18.46 -15.94 -10.68
C LEU A 272 -19.45 -15.75 -11.83
N ALA A 273 -19.28 -14.72 -12.66
CA ALA A 273 -20.25 -14.35 -13.71
C ALA A 273 -19.74 -14.53 -15.16
N GLY A 274 -18.56 -15.13 -15.34
CA GLY A 274 -17.99 -15.43 -16.65
C GLY A 274 -18.75 -16.52 -17.41
N SER A 275 -18.29 -16.86 -18.63
CA SER A 275 -18.82 -18.01 -19.37
C SER A 275 -17.86 -19.19 -19.31
N ASN A 276 -18.37 -20.36 -18.91
CA ASN A 276 -17.56 -21.54 -18.59
C ASN A 276 -16.39 -21.19 -17.66
N PHE A 277 -16.67 -20.39 -16.63
CA PHE A 277 -15.62 -19.83 -15.79
C PHE A 277 -15.10 -20.92 -14.85
N ASN A 278 -13.85 -21.34 -15.08
CA ASN A 278 -13.13 -22.23 -14.19
C ASN A 278 -12.20 -21.43 -13.27
N LEU A 279 -12.49 -21.43 -11.97
CA LEU A 279 -11.65 -20.83 -10.94
C LEU A 279 -10.96 -21.92 -10.13
N ASN A 280 -9.63 -21.90 -10.13
CA ASN A 280 -8.82 -22.71 -9.22
C ASN A 280 -8.40 -21.87 -8.01
N LEU A 281 -9.02 -22.12 -6.86
CA LEU A 281 -8.77 -21.33 -5.65
C LEU A 281 -7.30 -21.37 -5.24
N SER A 282 -6.65 -22.53 -5.32
CA SER A 282 -5.24 -22.65 -4.92
C SER A 282 -4.30 -21.77 -5.76
N SER A 283 -4.73 -21.29 -6.94
CA SER A 283 -3.97 -20.38 -7.78
C SER A 283 -4.21 -18.90 -7.50
N VAL A 284 -5.23 -18.57 -6.72
CA VAL A 284 -5.65 -17.18 -6.41
C VAL A 284 -5.95 -16.97 -4.93
N ILE A 285 -5.58 -17.90 -4.05
CA ILE A 285 -5.98 -17.87 -2.64
C ILE A 285 -5.40 -16.66 -1.91
N ASP A 286 -4.20 -16.21 -2.29
CA ASP A 286 -3.57 -15.00 -1.76
C ASP A 286 -4.28 -13.70 -2.22
N LYS A 287 -5.28 -13.81 -3.11
CA LYS A 287 -6.05 -12.70 -3.66
C LYS A 287 -7.51 -12.67 -3.18
N ILE A 288 -8.00 -13.70 -2.49
CA ILE A 288 -9.39 -13.79 -2.05
C ILE A 288 -9.41 -14.04 -0.54
N HIS A 289 -10.03 -13.13 0.20
CA HIS A 289 -10.12 -13.17 1.66
C HIS A 289 -11.57 -12.97 2.13
N ALA A 290 -11.89 -13.50 3.31
CA ALA A 290 -13.18 -13.34 3.97
C ALA A 290 -14.41 -13.60 3.06
N ILE A 291 -14.49 -14.80 2.45
CA ILE A 291 -15.63 -15.21 1.63
C ILE A 291 -16.24 -16.50 2.15
N GLU A 292 -17.50 -16.43 2.63
CA GLU A 292 -18.26 -17.60 3.10
C GLU A 292 -19.04 -18.30 1.99
N THR A 293 -19.39 -17.58 0.90
CA THR A 293 -20.18 -18.14 -0.20
C THR A 293 -19.57 -17.85 -1.57
N ILE A 294 -19.38 -18.90 -2.38
CA ILE A 294 -19.07 -18.77 -3.80
C ILE A 294 -20.29 -19.17 -4.63
N GLY A 295 -20.69 -18.30 -5.54
CA GLY A 295 -21.79 -18.52 -6.47
C GLY A 295 -21.31 -18.69 -7.90
N LEU A 296 -21.54 -19.88 -8.48
CA LEU A 296 -21.30 -20.21 -9.88
C LEU A 296 -22.47 -19.69 -10.73
N TYR A 297 -22.57 -18.37 -10.87
CA TYR A 297 -23.70 -17.69 -11.52
C TYR A 297 -23.44 -17.33 -12.98
N GLY A 298 -22.37 -17.87 -13.56
CA GLY A 298 -21.94 -17.65 -14.93
C GLY A 298 -22.85 -18.35 -15.96
N ILE A 299 -22.55 -18.15 -17.23
CA ILE A 299 -23.26 -18.82 -18.34
C ILE A 299 -22.47 -20.05 -18.79
N GLY A 300 -23.13 -21.19 -18.90
CA GLY A 300 -22.50 -22.46 -19.27
C GLY A 300 -22.02 -23.21 -18.03
N ASP A 301 -21.07 -24.12 -18.25
CA ASP A 301 -20.62 -25.05 -17.21
C ASP A 301 -19.42 -24.43 -16.49
N ASN A 302 -19.66 -23.89 -15.29
CA ASN A 302 -18.61 -23.27 -14.48
C ASN A 302 -18.04 -24.29 -13.49
N SER A 303 -16.78 -24.09 -13.09
CA SER A 303 -16.15 -24.99 -12.14
C SER A 303 -15.34 -24.26 -11.09
N LEU A 304 -15.41 -24.77 -9.86
CA LEU A 304 -14.58 -24.34 -8.75
C LEU A 304 -13.66 -25.49 -8.35
N THR A 305 -12.36 -25.26 -8.37
CA THR A 305 -11.37 -26.23 -7.89
C THR A 305 -10.86 -25.80 -6.52
N VAL A 306 -10.91 -26.71 -5.53
CA VAL A 306 -10.64 -26.40 -4.12
C VAL A 306 -9.79 -27.47 -3.43
N THR A 307 -9.03 -27.05 -2.41
CA THR A 307 -8.45 -27.91 -1.38
C THR A 307 -9.07 -27.60 -0.01
N ALA A 308 -8.85 -28.48 0.99
CA ALA A 308 -9.27 -28.18 2.36
C ALA A 308 -8.56 -26.95 2.95
N GLN A 309 -7.30 -26.71 2.56
CA GLN A 309 -6.58 -25.53 3.01
C GLN A 309 -7.16 -24.25 2.41
N ASP A 310 -7.60 -24.27 1.14
CA ASP A 310 -8.25 -23.12 0.52
C ASP A 310 -9.53 -22.75 1.27
N VAL A 311 -10.32 -23.74 1.71
CA VAL A 311 -11.55 -23.50 2.50
C VAL A 311 -11.24 -22.87 3.86
N ILE A 312 -10.15 -23.29 4.51
CA ILE A 312 -9.70 -22.70 5.78
C ILE A 312 -9.18 -21.28 5.57
N ASN A 313 -8.43 -21.04 4.49
CA ASN A 313 -7.85 -19.74 4.20
C ASN A 313 -8.87 -18.70 3.71
N LEU A 314 -10.01 -19.14 3.15
CA LEU A 314 -11.08 -18.25 2.70
C LEU A 314 -12.00 -17.77 3.83
N SER A 315 -12.20 -18.58 4.87
CA SER A 315 -13.16 -18.27 5.94
C SER A 315 -12.44 -17.90 7.22
N ASP A 316 -12.57 -16.64 7.61
CA ASP A 316 -11.91 -16.10 8.80
C ASP A 316 -12.60 -16.50 10.11
N SER A 317 -13.75 -17.18 10.03
CA SER A 317 -14.66 -17.38 11.16
C SER A 317 -15.21 -18.79 11.34
N THR A 318 -15.34 -19.58 10.27
CA THR A 318 -16.08 -20.87 10.35
C THR A 318 -15.40 -22.05 9.67
N ASN A 319 -14.29 -21.86 8.96
CA ASN A 319 -13.69 -22.88 8.08
C ASN A 319 -14.73 -23.53 7.14
N THR A 320 -15.82 -22.81 6.82
CA THR A 320 -16.95 -23.33 6.06
C THR A 320 -17.15 -22.51 4.81
N LEU A 321 -17.08 -23.18 3.65
CA LEU A 321 -17.39 -22.58 2.36
C LEU A 321 -18.70 -23.13 1.81
N LYS A 322 -19.62 -22.24 1.43
CA LYS A 322 -20.85 -22.59 0.71
C LYS A 322 -20.65 -22.36 -0.78
N VAL A 323 -20.94 -23.37 -1.59
CA VAL A 323 -20.91 -23.26 -3.04
C VAL A 323 -22.32 -23.44 -3.60
N LYS A 324 -22.78 -22.46 -4.38
CA LYS A 324 -24.08 -22.48 -5.06
C LYS A 324 -23.85 -22.46 -6.57
N GLY A 325 -24.64 -23.22 -7.32
CA GLY A 325 -24.57 -23.27 -8.78
C GLY A 325 -25.79 -23.95 -9.38
N GLY A 326 -25.87 -23.92 -10.69
CA GLY A 326 -26.90 -24.58 -11.50
C GLY A 326 -26.46 -25.94 -12.04
N ALA A 327 -27.34 -26.53 -12.84
CA ALA A 327 -27.03 -27.77 -13.55
C ALA A 327 -25.92 -27.51 -14.58
N GLY A 328 -24.92 -28.40 -14.63
CA GLY A 328 -23.74 -28.27 -15.49
C GLY A 328 -22.52 -27.73 -14.73
N ASP A 329 -22.73 -27.01 -13.63
CA ASP A 329 -21.63 -26.55 -12.78
C ASP A 329 -21.02 -27.69 -11.96
N SER A 330 -19.75 -27.52 -11.56
CA SER A 330 -19.02 -28.53 -10.79
C SER A 330 -18.09 -27.94 -9.73
N VAL A 331 -17.86 -28.72 -8.67
CA VAL A 331 -16.80 -28.49 -7.69
C VAL A 331 -15.84 -29.68 -7.72
N VAL A 332 -14.55 -29.40 -7.85
CA VAL A 332 -13.49 -30.39 -7.98
C VAL A 332 -12.54 -30.31 -6.79
N GLY A 333 -12.30 -31.44 -6.13
CA GLY A 333 -11.34 -31.58 -5.05
C GLY A 333 -9.96 -31.97 -5.52
N LEU A 334 -8.95 -31.12 -5.33
CA LEU A 334 -7.56 -31.52 -5.64
C LEU A 334 -6.97 -32.47 -4.59
N SER A 335 -7.46 -32.42 -3.35
CA SER A 335 -7.03 -33.29 -2.26
C SER A 335 -7.95 -34.51 -2.12
N SER A 336 -7.37 -35.70 -2.00
CA SER A 336 -8.10 -36.90 -1.60
C SER A 336 -8.53 -36.80 -0.12
N GLY A 337 -9.67 -37.38 0.26
CA GLY A 337 -10.05 -37.55 1.67
C GLY A 337 -11.16 -36.64 2.18
N TRP A 338 -11.95 -36.05 1.27
CA TRP A 338 -13.22 -35.44 1.62
C TRP A 338 -14.22 -36.53 2.03
N ALA A 339 -14.72 -36.47 3.26
CA ALA A 339 -15.75 -37.37 3.76
C ALA A 339 -17.13 -36.82 3.40
N ASP A 340 -17.96 -37.64 2.75
CA ASP A 340 -19.36 -37.30 2.46
C ASP A 340 -20.22 -37.40 3.73
N GLY A 341 -20.75 -36.25 4.16
CA GLY A 341 -21.68 -36.10 5.28
C GLY A 341 -23.14 -36.22 4.88
N GLY A 342 -23.43 -36.47 3.60
CA GLY A 342 -24.76 -36.58 3.02
C GLY A 342 -25.41 -35.23 2.73
N VAL A 343 -26.68 -35.30 2.34
CA VAL A 343 -27.49 -34.12 1.98
C VAL A 343 -28.26 -33.60 3.18
N HIS A 344 -28.10 -32.31 3.47
CA HIS A 344 -28.83 -31.58 4.51
C HIS A 344 -29.50 -30.35 3.89
N GLY A 345 -30.81 -30.43 3.68
CA GLY A 345 -31.55 -29.38 2.97
C GLY A 345 -31.15 -29.32 1.49
N ASN A 346 -30.62 -28.17 1.05
CA ASN A 346 -30.25 -27.93 -0.35
C ASN A 346 -28.74 -28.11 -0.62
N PHE A 347 -27.99 -28.67 0.33
CA PHE A 347 -26.54 -28.84 0.22
C PHE A 347 -26.11 -30.27 0.53
N HIS A 348 -25.16 -30.77 -0.25
CA HIS A 348 -24.28 -31.87 0.13
C HIS A 348 -23.17 -31.33 1.02
N THR A 349 -22.90 -32.03 2.13
CA THR A 349 -21.84 -31.64 3.06
C THR A 349 -20.62 -32.54 2.86
N TYR A 350 -19.46 -31.92 2.64
CA TYR A 350 -18.17 -32.61 2.60
C TYR A 350 -17.26 -32.05 3.69
N THR A 351 -16.51 -32.91 4.37
CA THR A 351 -15.55 -32.47 5.41
C THR A 351 -14.16 -33.06 5.19
N GLN A 352 -13.13 -32.28 5.49
CA GLN A 352 -11.74 -32.73 5.49
C GLN A 352 -10.95 -31.98 6.57
N GLY A 353 -10.60 -32.69 7.65
CA GLY A 353 -10.05 -32.03 8.84
C GLY A 353 -11.05 -31.03 9.41
N ASP A 354 -10.63 -29.78 9.59
CA ASP A 354 -11.49 -28.69 10.08
C ASP A 354 -12.28 -28.00 8.96
N ALA A 355 -11.98 -28.30 7.69
CA ALA A 355 -12.66 -27.70 6.54
C ALA A 355 -14.05 -28.33 6.32
N VAL A 356 -15.05 -27.48 6.12
CA VAL A 356 -16.42 -27.87 5.78
C VAL A 356 -16.82 -27.24 4.45
N LEU A 357 -17.20 -28.06 3.48
CA LEU A 357 -17.66 -27.61 2.17
C LEU A 357 -19.13 -27.98 2.00
N LEU A 358 -19.98 -26.98 1.78
CA LEU A 358 -21.41 -27.14 1.56
C LEU A 358 -21.71 -26.87 0.08
N VAL A 359 -21.87 -27.93 -0.72
CA VAL A 359 -22.08 -27.83 -2.18
C VAL A 359 -23.56 -27.97 -2.51
N GLY A 360 -24.14 -27.04 -3.26
CA GLY A 360 -25.54 -27.10 -3.65
C GLY A 360 -25.88 -28.39 -4.40
N VAL A 361 -27.03 -29.00 -4.11
CA VAL A 361 -27.46 -30.31 -4.68
C VAL A 361 -27.56 -30.37 -6.22
N ASN A 362 -27.53 -29.22 -6.89
CA ASN A 362 -27.56 -29.13 -8.35
C ASN A 362 -26.16 -29.03 -8.99
N VAL A 363 -25.11 -28.96 -8.17
CA VAL A 363 -23.71 -28.82 -8.60
C VAL A 363 -23.05 -30.20 -8.50
N ALA A 364 -22.37 -30.61 -9.57
CA ALA A 364 -21.66 -31.88 -9.58
C ALA A 364 -20.40 -31.84 -8.72
N THR A 365 -20.02 -32.98 -8.14
CA THR A 365 -18.78 -33.11 -7.35
C THR A 365 -18.01 -34.38 -7.75
N ASP A 366 -16.70 -34.39 -7.52
CA ASP A 366 -15.83 -35.56 -7.72
C ASP A 366 -15.36 -36.19 -6.39
N PHE A 367 -15.81 -35.65 -5.26
CA PHE A 367 -15.55 -36.17 -3.92
C PHE A 367 -16.25 -37.53 -3.78
N ALA A 368 -15.48 -38.61 -3.84
CA ALA A 368 -15.93 -40.00 -3.71
C ALA A 368 -15.55 -40.62 -2.37
#